data_AF-A0A9J6FI78-F1
#
_entry.id   AF-A0A9J6FI78-F1
#
_cell.length_a   1.000
_cell.length_b   1.000
_cell.length_c   1.000
_cell.angle_alpha   90.00
_cell.angle_beta   90.00
_cell.angle_gamma   90.00
#
_symmetry.space_group_name_H-M   'P 1'
#
loop_
_entity.id
_entity.type
_entity.pdbx_description
1 polymer ?
#
loop_
_entity_poly.entity_id
_entity_poly.type
_entity_poly.pdbx_seq_one_letter_code
_entity_poly.pdbx_strand_id
1 'polypeptide(L)'
;MPIAARTAALHFFSRVIATGQKLQAYVLLLSRAESCDLEREFSCDDGWCIDVKLKCNGQFNCKYRYDEESSICQVGELLHALNLSCKLLL
;
A
#
# COMPACT_ATOMS: atom_id res chain seq x y z
N MET A 1 -16.47 25.39 1.95
CA MET A 1 -16.94 24.02 2.17
C MET A 1 -16.11 23.43 3.30
N PRO A 2 -16.65 23.16 4.50
CA PRO A 2 -15.81 22.63 5.58
C PRO A 2 -15.59 21.13 5.36
N ILE A 3 -14.33 20.72 5.34
CA ILE A 3 -13.89 19.33 5.23
C ILE A 3 -14.35 18.62 6.51
N ALA A 4 -15.09 17.51 6.37
CA ALA A 4 -15.58 16.75 7.51
C ALA A 4 -14.39 16.26 8.37
N ALA A 5 -14.27 16.79 9.59
CA ALA A 5 -13.27 16.34 10.55
C ALA A 5 -13.53 14.88 10.93
N ARG A 6 -12.58 13.98 10.65
CA ARG A 6 -12.64 12.58 11.09
C ARG A 6 -12.22 12.50 12.55
N THR A 7 -13.16 12.70 13.46
CA THR A 7 -12.93 12.64 14.90
C THR A 7 -12.87 11.19 15.38
N ALA A 8 -11.74 10.78 15.97
CA ALA A 8 -11.64 9.52 16.70
C ALA A 8 -11.83 9.80 18.21
N ALA A 9 -12.97 9.41 18.76
CA ALA A 9 -13.22 9.49 20.20
C ALA A 9 -12.79 8.19 20.88
N LEU A 10 -11.88 8.27 21.84
CA LEU A 10 -11.36 7.11 22.55
C LEU A 10 -11.64 7.26 24.04
N HIS A 11 -12.60 6.47 24.54
CA HIS A 11 -13.00 6.47 25.94
C HIS A 11 -12.32 5.29 26.64
N PHE A 12 -11.41 5.57 27.55
CA PHE A 12 -10.79 4.52 28.38
C PHE A 12 -11.26 4.65 29.81
N PHE A 13 -11.93 3.62 30.33
CA PHE A 13 -12.23 3.50 31.74
C PHE A 13 -11.17 2.58 32.36
N SER A 14 -10.26 3.13 33.15
CA SER A 14 -9.31 2.33 33.94
C SER A 14 -9.56 2.55 35.43
N ARG A 15 -9.57 1.46 36.20
CA ARG A 15 -9.57 1.49 37.66
C ARG A 15 -8.18 1.01 38.10
N VAL A 16 -7.35 1.93 38.59
CA VAL A 16 -6.00 1.61 39.07
C VAL A 16 -6.11 0.93 40.44
N ILE A 17 -5.63 -0.32 40.57
CA ILE A 17 -5.65 -1.09 41.83
C ILE A 17 -4.22 -1.32 42.38
N ALA A 18 -3.18 -0.75 41.75
CA ALA A 18 -1.79 -0.85 42.19
C ALA A 18 -1.10 0.53 42.18
N THR A 19 -0.71 1.02 43.34
CA THR A 19 0.07 2.26 43.49
C THR A 19 1.49 2.02 42.98
N GLY A 20 1.87 2.72 41.88
CA GLY A 20 3.22 2.66 41.31
C GLY A 20 3.28 2.44 39.79
N GLN A 21 2.16 2.14 39.13
CA GLN A 21 2.15 1.83 37.69
C GLN A 21 1.81 3.06 36.84
N LYS A 22 2.60 3.31 35.79
CA LYS A 22 2.36 4.36 34.79
C LYS A 22 1.50 3.80 33.67
N LEU A 23 0.26 4.27 33.55
CA LEU A 23 -0.57 3.98 32.38
C LEU A 23 -0.15 4.90 31.23
N GLN A 24 0.25 4.32 30.10
CA GLN A 24 0.54 5.07 28.88
C GLN A 24 -0.36 4.54 27.76
N ALA A 25 -1.16 5.43 27.18
CA ALA A 25 -1.97 5.15 26.00
C ALA A 25 -1.38 5.97 24.83
N TYR A 26 -0.95 5.27 23.78
CA TYR A 26 -0.45 5.88 22.57
C TYR A 26 -1.50 5.70 21.47
N VAL A 27 -2.04 6.80 20.97
CA VAL A 27 -2.93 6.82 19.81
C VAL A 27 -2.10 7.21 18.61
N LEU A 28 -1.81 6.25 17.73
CA LEU A 28 -1.14 6.51 16.47
C LEU A 28 -2.19 6.67 15.38
N LEU A 29 -2.27 7.88 14.83
CA LEU A 29 -2.97 8.10 13.57
C LEU A 29 -2.12 7.49 12.46
N LEU A 30 -2.34 6.20 12.17
CA LEU A 30 -1.94 5.65 10.89
C LEU A 30 -2.91 6.21 9.87
N SER A 31 -2.53 7.31 9.20
CA SER A 31 -3.11 7.60 7.91
C SER A 31 -2.76 6.40 7.04
N ARG A 32 -3.70 5.45 6.90
CA ARG A 32 -3.71 4.51 5.79
C ARG A 32 -3.33 5.35 4.59
N ALA A 33 -2.23 4.97 3.94
CA ALA A 33 -1.54 5.74 2.92
C ALA A 33 -2.53 6.65 2.20
N GLU A 34 -2.18 7.93 2.05
CA GLU A 34 -2.69 8.71 0.93
C GLU A 34 -2.82 7.73 -0.23
N SER A 35 -4.06 7.53 -0.68
CA SER A 35 -4.37 6.55 -1.71
C SER A 35 -3.28 6.63 -2.75
N CYS A 36 -2.59 5.52 -3.03
CA CYS A 36 -1.43 5.52 -3.94
C CYS A 36 -1.74 6.41 -5.14
N ASP A 37 -0.78 7.22 -5.57
CA ASP A 37 -0.98 8.05 -6.76
C ASP A 37 -1.18 7.10 -7.95
N LEU A 38 -2.44 6.84 -8.32
CA LEU A 38 -2.78 5.82 -9.32
C LEU A 38 -2.18 6.14 -10.70
N GLU A 39 -1.68 7.36 -10.92
CA GLU A 39 -0.96 7.74 -12.13
C GLU A 39 0.51 7.26 -12.13
N ARG A 40 1.12 7.10 -10.94
CA ARG A 40 2.56 6.85 -10.78
C ARG A 40 2.91 5.63 -9.94
N GLU A 41 1.95 5.09 -9.22
CA GLU A 41 2.14 4.07 -8.21
C GLU A 41 1.11 2.94 -8.34
N PHE A 42 1.53 1.74 -7.97
CA PHE A 42 0.68 0.57 -7.84
C PHE A 42 0.45 0.25 -6.36
N SER A 43 -0.82 0.00 -6.01
CA SER A 43 -1.22 -0.39 -4.65
C SER A 43 -1.07 -1.89 -4.46
N CYS A 44 -0.26 -2.30 -3.49
CA CYS A 44 -0.11 -3.69 -3.05
C CYS A 44 -1.30 -4.19 -2.20
N ASP A 45 -2.39 -3.43 -2.11
CA ASP A 45 -3.63 -3.70 -1.34
C ASP A 45 -3.46 -3.92 0.17
N ASP A 46 -2.23 -3.89 0.68
CA ASP A 46 -1.86 -3.91 2.09
C ASP A 46 -1.52 -2.51 2.64
N GLY A 47 -1.79 -1.47 1.84
CA GLY A 47 -1.51 -0.08 2.18
C GLY A 47 -0.09 0.39 1.80
N TRP A 48 0.66 -0.45 1.07
CA TRP A 48 1.95 -0.07 0.48
C TRP A 48 1.81 0.26 -1.00
N CYS A 49 2.53 1.29 -1.42
CA CYS A 49 2.58 1.76 -2.81
C CYS A 49 3.99 1.50 -3.36
N ILE A 50 4.07 0.97 -4.57
CA ILE A 50 5.32 0.81 -5.32
C ILE A 50 5.24 1.64 -6.59
N ASP A 51 6.38 2.00 -7.19
CA ASP A 51 6.39 2.69 -8.49
C ASP A 51 5.66 1.83 -9.54
N VAL A 52 4.84 2.45 -10.39
CA VAL A 52 4.05 1.75 -11.42
C VAL A 52 4.93 0.91 -12.36
N LYS A 53 6.21 1.25 -12.55
CA LYS A 53 7.16 0.46 -13.36
C LYS A 53 7.56 -0.86 -12.72
N LEU A 54 7.32 -1.02 -11.42
CA LEU A 54 7.59 -2.25 -10.69
C LEU A 54 6.43 -3.25 -10.80
N LYS A 55 5.28 -2.83 -11.31
CA LYS A 55 4.16 -3.72 -11.61
C LYS A 55 4.49 -4.60 -12.82
N CYS A 56 4.34 -5.92 -12.68
CA CYS A 56 4.58 -6.91 -13.73
C CYS A 56 6.01 -6.86 -14.31
N ASN A 57 7.02 -6.60 -13.48
CA ASN A 57 8.42 -6.51 -13.87
C ASN A 57 9.19 -7.83 -13.69
N GLY A 58 8.53 -8.90 -13.26
CA GLY A 58 9.13 -10.21 -13.02
C GLY A 58 9.90 -10.32 -11.69
N GLN A 59 9.83 -9.31 -10.83
CA GLN A 59 10.37 -9.33 -9.47
C GLN A 59 9.25 -9.09 -8.48
N PHE A 60 9.31 -9.76 -7.32
CA PHE A 60 8.32 -9.55 -6.28
C PHE A 60 8.68 -8.32 -5.45
N ASN A 61 8.00 -7.20 -5.71
CA ASN A 61 8.20 -5.94 -5.01
C ASN A 61 7.14 -5.75 -3.90
N CYS A 62 5.90 -6.23 -4.10
CA CYS A 62 4.91 -6.26 -3.02
C CYS A 62 5.21 -7.39 -2.02
N LYS A 63 4.90 -7.15 -0.74
CA LYS A 63 5.02 -8.15 0.34
C LYS A 63 4.31 -9.47 0.01
N TYR A 64 3.12 -9.36 -0.57
CA TYR A 64 2.28 -10.49 -0.98
C TYR A 64 2.29 -10.73 -2.50
N ARG A 65 3.22 -10.09 -3.22
CA ARG A 65 3.46 -10.35 -4.66
C ARG A 65 2.30 -9.99 -5.59
N TYR A 66 1.37 -9.15 -5.13
CA TYR A 66 0.24 -8.68 -5.93
C TYR A 66 0.67 -7.96 -7.22
N ASP A 67 1.86 -7.36 -7.22
CA ASP A 67 2.45 -6.73 -8.39
C ASP A 67 2.78 -7.70 -9.52
N GLU A 68 2.86 -9.01 -9.23
CA GLU A 68 3.18 -10.08 -10.19
C GLU A 68 2.07 -11.16 -10.26
N GLU A 69 0.89 -10.90 -9.68
CA GLU A 69 -0.20 -11.87 -9.72
C GLU A 69 -0.79 -11.97 -11.13
N SER A 70 -1.02 -13.19 -11.62
CA SER A 70 -1.59 -13.45 -12.95
C SER A 70 -2.98 -12.86 -13.17
N SER A 71 -3.74 -12.57 -12.11
CA SER A 71 -5.04 -11.90 -12.19
C SER A 71 -4.93 -10.40 -12.52
N ILE A 72 -3.77 -9.80 -12.20
CA ILE A 72 -3.52 -8.35 -12.28
C ILE A 72 -2.58 -8.04 -13.46
N CYS A 73 -1.56 -8.88 -13.64
CA CYS A 73 -0.73 -8.91 -14.83
C CYS A 73 -1.48 -9.71 -15.89
N GLN A 74 -2.14 -9.00 -16.82
CA GLN A 74 -2.49 -9.63 -18.08
C GLN A 74 -1.19 -10.13 -18.67
N VAL A 75 -1.01 -11.44 -18.65
CA VAL A 75 0.21 -12.05 -19.14
C VAL A 75 0.25 -11.73 -20.63
N GLY A 76 0.95 -10.64 -20.98
CA GLY A 76 1.54 -10.44 -22.28
C GLY A 76 2.65 -11.47 -22.42
N GLU A 77 2.24 -12.73 -22.38
CA GLU A 77 3.05 -13.93 -22.34
C GLU A 77 3.63 -14.09 -23.74
N LEU A 78 4.66 -13.30 -24.07
CA LEU A 78 5.70 -13.60 -25.09
C LEU A 78 6.68 -12.45 -25.42
N LEU A 79 6.55 -11.22 -24.90
CA LEU A 79 7.42 -10.12 -25.37
C LEU A 79 8.67 -9.83 -24.52
N HIS A 80 8.71 -10.18 -23.24
CA HIS A 80 9.88 -9.89 -22.38
C HIS A 80 10.94 -10.99 -22.35
N ALA A 81 10.60 -12.24 -22.66
CA ALA A 81 11.56 -13.34 -22.70
C ALA A 81 12.42 -13.36 -23.99
N LEU A 82 12.10 -12.55 -25.00
CA LEU A 82 12.75 -12.60 -26.31
C LEU A 82 13.67 -11.41 -26.63
N ASN A 83 13.85 -10.43 -25.73
CA ASN A 83 14.77 -9.31 -25.97
C ASN A 83 14.52 -8.60 -27.33
N LEU A 84 13.26 -8.55 -27.79
CA LEU A 84 12.91 -7.71 -28.93
C LEU A 84 12.77 -6.28 -28.39
N SER A 85 13.84 -5.51 -28.58
CA SER A 85 13.77 -4.05 -28.48
C SER A 85 12.52 -3.57 -29.19
N CYS A 86 11.72 -2.78 -28.48
CA CYS A 86 10.63 -1.99 -29.03
C CYS A 86 11.15 -1.21 -30.23
N LYS A 87 11.07 -1.82 -31.42
CA LYS A 87 11.22 -1.14 -32.69
C LYS A 87 9.81 -0.80 -33.11
N LEU A 88 9.38 0.36 -32.60
CA LEU A 88 8.49 1.26 -33.30
C LEU A 88 8.78 1.16 -34.79
N LEU A 89 7.85 0.62 -35.56
CA LEU A 89 7.83 0.73 -37.00
C LEU A 89 6.48 1.35 -37.35
N LEU A 90 6.60 2.64 -37.68
CA LEU A 90 5.83 3.43 -38.66
C LEU A 90 4.53 2.81 -39.17
#